data_AF-A0A1V1P1X9-F1
#
_entry.id   AF-A0A1V1P1X9-F1
#
_cell.length_a   1.000
_cell.length_b   1.000
_cell.length_c   1.000
_cell.angle_alpha   90.00
_cell.angle_beta   90.00
_cell.angle_gamma   90.00
#
_symmetry.space_group_name_H-M   'P 1'
#
loop_
_entity.id
_entity.type
_entity.pdbx_description
1 polymer ?
#
loop_
_entity_poly.entity_id
_entity_poly.type
_entity_poly.pdbx_seq_one_letter_code
_entity_poly.pdbx_strand_id
1 'polypeptide(L)'
;MKKKHIQAIQKASRSLMENKRYFDKLALIGFNDDVFVLSEFTTDSTKFSNAVDKLKTSGQITVLYKGIYMGLKMLDSPELPMLRYMIVISDGKNEGVGFTLDDAIEKAQKINVPIYSMGFVTRKSNAKYLDYLIRLSSKTGGEYQKINHSDDFQSAYRKFGIKIQNQYVIDFLSDVEGDGENHILEIHYMPGLQLKRIARHSFIAPNKINALQKSTFEKTASVEEAVTISTVATTPVNSTKHEAHLSAMFQHLPLIGTLLLLLLLSSFLVWFIIRYHSSKLNTDYNQLNKTTGTPQSENYDLELFIAELDLIKPLISGNIRIGYYDDNHLVLKADTVSGYHAELSGNGCDWIIKDLGSTNGVRVNGKKISDSSLLNENDMIKIGPYELFMRSKT
;
A
#
# COMPACT_ATOMS: atom_id res chain seq x y z
N MET A 1 -0.58 12.52 -28.37
CA MET A 1 -0.53 11.13 -27.88
C MET A 1 -1.00 10.16 -29.00
N LYS A 2 -0.63 8.87 -29.00
CA LYS A 2 -1.07 7.89 -30.03
C LYS A 2 -2.34 7.16 -29.57
N LYS A 3 -3.19 6.69 -30.50
CA LYS A 3 -4.43 5.94 -30.21
C LYS A 3 -4.21 4.75 -29.26
N LYS A 4 -3.14 3.96 -29.49
CA LYS A 4 -2.78 2.83 -28.63
C LYS A 4 -2.50 3.22 -27.17
N HIS A 5 -1.92 4.40 -26.94
CA HIS A 5 -1.69 4.87 -25.56
C HIS A 5 -3.00 5.24 -24.89
N ILE A 6 -3.97 5.83 -25.62
CA ILE A 6 -5.27 6.19 -25.03
C ILE A 6 -6.02 4.92 -24.64
N GLN A 7 -6.03 3.93 -25.52
CA GLN A 7 -6.66 2.64 -25.23
C GLN A 7 -6.04 1.96 -23.99
N ALA A 8 -4.71 2.01 -23.86
CA ALA A 8 -4.03 1.49 -22.68
C ALA A 8 -4.37 2.27 -21.39
N ILE A 9 -4.40 3.61 -21.44
CA ILE A 9 -4.83 4.44 -20.31
C ILE A 9 -6.28 4.17 -19.95
N GLN A 10 -7.16 4.05 -20.94
CA GLN A 10 -8.57 3.75 -20.71
C GLN A 10 -8.75 2.40 -20.01
N LYS A 11 -8.07 1.36 -20.50
CA LYS A 11 -8.06 0.03 -19.88
C LYS A 11 -7.56 0.11 -18.43
N ALA A 12 -6.42 0.75 -18.20
CA ALA A 12 -5.81 0.83 -16.88
C ALA A 12 -6.62 1.70 -15.90
N SER A 13 -7.28 2.76 -16.38
CA SER A 13 -8.16 3.60 -15.55
C SER A 13 -9.41 2.84 -15.10
N ARG A 14 -9.99 2.00 -15.97
CA ARG A 14 -11.12 1.13 -15.58
C ARG A 14 -10.68 0.12 -14.53
N SER A 15 -9.56 -0.55 -14.74
CA SER A 15 -9.00 -1.49 -13.76
C SER A 15 -8.72 -0.81 -12.41
N LEU A 16 -8.25 0.45 -12.38
CA LEU A 16 -8.09 1.18 -11.12
C LEU A 16 -9.44 1.43 -10.43
N MET A 17 -10.50 1.76 -11.19
CA MET A 17 -11.85 1.98 -10.66
C MET A 17 -12.50 0.69 -10.16
N GLU A 18 -12.27 -0.42 -10.85
CA GLU A 18 -12.76 -1.75 -10.48
C GLU A 18 -12.09 -2.25 -9.19
N ASN A 19 -10.80 -1.93 -9.01
CA ASN A 19 -9.96 -2.47 -7.94
C ASN A 19 -9.71 -1.48 -6.80
N LYS A 20 -10.44 -0.35 -6.80
CA LYS A 20 -10.41 0.63 -5.70
C LYS A 20 -11.07 0.05 -4.44
N ARG A 21 -10.78 0.61 -3.27
CA ARG A 21 -11.50 0.23 -2.05
C ARG A 21 -12.95 0.70 -2.12
N TYR A 22 -13.83 0.05 -1.37
CA TYR A 22 -15.26 0.34 -1.39
C TYR A 22 -15.58 1.84 -1.24
N PHE A 23 -14.93 2.52 -0.30
CA PHE A 23 -15.12 3.95 -0.01
C PHE A 23 -14.27 4.89 -0.86
N ASP A 24 -13.37 4.38 -1.69
CA ASP A 24 -12.54 5.23 -2.55
C ASP A 24 -13.42 5.88 -3.63
N LYS A 25 -13.18 7.16 -3.89
CA LYS A 25 -13.85 7.92 -4.94
C LYS A 25 -12.81 8.31 -5.98
N LEU A 26 -13.12 8.13 -7.27
CA LEU A 26 -12.25 8.57 -8.36
C LEU A 26 -12.94 9.70 -9.13
N ALA A 27 -12.15 10.70 -9.50
CA ALA A 27 -12.50 11.72 -10.48
C ALA A 27 -11.61 11.55 -11.71
N LEU A 28 -12.07 12.02 -12.86
CA LEU A 28 -11.30 11.96 -14.11
C LEU A 28 -11.28 13.34 -14.76
N ILE A 29 -10.07 13.81 -15.05
CA ILE A 29 -9.84 15.08 -15.74
C ILE A 29 -9.06 14.78 -17.01
N GLY A 30 -9.55 15.28 -18.13
CA GLY A 30 -8.83 15.33 -19.41
C GLY A 30 -8.27 16.73 -19.64
N PHE A 31 -7.18 16.83 -20.38
CA PHE A 31 -6.64 18.13 -20.80
C PHE A 31 -6.06 18.07 -22.21
N ASN A 32 -6.19 19.16 -22.95
CA ASN A 32 -5.55 19.40 -24.23
C ASN A 32 -5.23 20.90 -24.41
N ASP A 33 -5.99 21.61 -25.25
CA ASP A 33 -6.07 23.06 -25.36
C ASP A 33 -6.74 23.69 -24.12
N ASP A 34 -7.63 22.95 -23.45
CA ASP A 34 -8.21 23.32 -22.16
C ASP A 34 -8.33 22.11 -21.23
N VAL A 35 -8.85 22.33 -20.02
CA VAL A 35 -9.07 21.31 -18.99
C VAL A 35 -10.55 20.97 -18.91
N PHE A 36 -10.87 19.67 -18.90
CA PHE A 36 -12.23 19.16 -18.85
C PHE A 36 -12.37 18.17 -17.70
N VAL A 37 -13.33 18.43 -16.81
CA VAL A 37 -13.76 17.42 -15.85
C VAL A 37 -14.66 16.42 -16.57
N LEU A 38 -14.15 15.21 -16.80
CA LEU A 38 -14.88 14.14 -17.48
C LEU A 38 -15.77 13.37 -16.51
N SER A 39 -15.31 13.24 -15.26
CA SER A 39 -16.10 12.74 -14.13
C SER A 39 -15.70 13.48 -12.86
N GLU A 40 -16.71 13.96 -12.13
CA GLU A 40 -16.59 14.29 -10.71
C GLU A 40 -16.25 13.03 -9.89
N PHE A 41 -15.87 13.21 -8.63
CA PHE A 41 -15.62 12.11 -7.70
C PHE A 41 -16.82 11.17 -7.61
N THR A 42 -16.61 9.89 -7.92
CA THR A 42 -17.66 8.89 -7.95
C THR A 42 -17.17 7.54 -7.43
N THR A 43 -18.08 6.77 -6.84
CA THR A 43 -17.90 5.34 -6.54
C THR A 43 -18.52 4.45 -7.63
N ASP A 44 -19.33 5.01 -8.54
CA ASP A 44 -20.04 4.31 -9.61
C ASP A 44 -19.10 4.02 -10.80
N SER A 45 -18.76 2.73 -10.95
CA SER A 45 -17.88 2.22 -12.01
C SER A 45 -18.44 2.44 -13.42
N THR A 46 -19.77 2.37 -13.59
CA THR A 46 -20.42 2.59 -14.90
C THR A 46 -20.30 4.04 -15.31
N LYS A 47 -20.63 4.98 -14.39
CA LYS A 47 -20.46 6.42 -14.63
C LYS A 47 -19.02 6.77 -14.96
N PHE A 48 -18.06 6.22 -14.21
CA PHE A 48 -16.64 6.45 -14.45
C PHE A 48 -16.17 5.84 -15.78
N SER A 49 -16.56 4.61 -16.11
CA SER A 49 -16.22 3.95 -17.38
C SER A 49 -16.73 4.75 -18.58
N ASN A 50 -17.96 5.24 -18.52
CA ASN A 50 -18.53 6.13 -19.54
C ASN A 50 -17.76 7.45 -19.69
N ALA A 51 -17.17 7.96 -18.60
CA ALA A 51 -16.30 9.14 -18.65
C ALA A 51 -14.93 8.81 -19.28
N VAL A 52 -14.37 7.64 -18.96
CA VAL A 52 -13.12 7.12 -19.56
C VAL A 52 -13.26 6.95 -21.08
N ASP A 53 -14.42 6.52 -21.59
CA ASP A 53 -14.69 6.40 -23.04
C ASP A 53 -14.58 7.73 -23.79
N LYS A 54 -14.81 8.86 -23.10
CA LYS A 54 -14.72 10.20 -23.68
C LYS A 54 -13.28 10.67 -23.85
N LEU A 55 -12.30 10.00 -23.25
CA LEU A 55 -10.88 10.29 -23.46
C LEU A 55 -10.52 10.09 -24.94
N LYS A 56 -10.12 11.17 -25.60
CA LYS A 56 -9.71 11.16 -27.01
C LYS A 56 -8.44 11.98 -27.17
N THR A 57 -7.63 11.62 -28.16
CA THR A 57 -6.53 12.48 -28.59
C THR A 57 -7.08 13.59 -29.46
N SER A 58 -7.28 14.77 -28.89
CA SER A 58 -7.64 15.99 -29.62
C SER A 58 -6.87 17.18 -29.04
N GLY A 59 -6.81 18.27 -29.81
CA GLY A 59 -6.19 19.54 -29.42
C GLY A 59 -4.82 19.79 -30.07
N GLN A 60 -4.39 21.04 -30.00
CA GLN A 60 -3.20 21.59 -30.65
C GLN A 60 -2.05 21.82 -29.67
N ILE A 61 -2.37 22.22 -28.43
CA ILE A 61 -1.41 22.47 -27.35
C ILE A 61 -1.70 21.55 -26.16
N THR A 62 -0.82 21.59 -25.15
CA THR A 62 -0.96 20.81 -23.91
C THR A 62 -0.91 21.75 -22.70
N VAL A 63 -2.03 21.91 -22.00
CA VAL A 63 -2.14 22.72 -20.76
C VAL A 63 -1.94 21.90 -19.48
N LEU A 64 -0.83 21.15 -19.43
CA LEU A 64 -0.53 20.17 -18.36
C LEU A 64 -0.64 20.77 -16.95
N TYR A 65 0.04 21.89 -16.68
CA TYR A 65 0.09 22.45 -15.33
C TYR A 65 -1.25 23.03 -14.89
N LYS A 66 -2.03 23.60 -15.82
CA LYS A 66 -3.42 24.00 -15.57
C LYS A 66 -4.27 22.79 -15.18
N GLY A 67 -4.14 21.67 -15.90
CA GLY A 67 -4.85 20.42 -15.60
C GLY A 67 -4.55 19.89 -14.19
N ILE A 68 -3.27 19.85 -13.83
CA ILE A 68 -2.82 19.44 -12.49
C ILE A 68 -3.40 20.37 -11.43
N TYR A 69 -3.25 21.69 -11.60
CA TYR A 69 -3.73 22.66 -10.63
C TYR A 69 -5.25 22.58 -10.42
N MET A 70 -6.04 22.42 -11.49
CA MET A 70 -7.49 22.22 -11.40
C MET A 70 -7.86 20.92 -10.68
N GLY A 71 -7.15 19.81 -10.93
CA GLY A 71 -7.36 18.58 -10.19
C GLY A 71 -7.03 18.70 -8.70
N LEU A 72 -5.98 19.44 -8.35
CA LEU A 72 -5.64 19.73 -6.95
C LEU A 72 -6.71 20.60 -6.29
N LYS A 73 -7.31 21.54 -7.04
CA LYS A 73 -8.47 22.31 -6.55
C LYS A 73 -9.67 21.42 -6.26
N MET A 74 -9.93 20.38 -7.08
CA MET A 74 -10.99 19.41 -6.80
C MET A 74 -10.69 18.56 -5.56
N LEU A 75 -9.42 18.19 -5.34
CA LEU A 75 -8.96 17.46 -4.15
C LEU A 75 -8.96 18.31 -2.87
N ASP A 76 -8.94 19.64 -3.00
CA ASP A 76 -9.03 20.59 -1.89
C ASP A 76 -10.49 20.83 -1.45
N SER A 77 -11.21 19.73 -1.20
CA SER A 77 -12.59 19.76 -0.70
C SER A 77 -12.66 19.14 0.69
N PRO A 78 -13.37 19.76 1.65
CA PRO A 78 -13.55 19.19 2.99
C PRO A 78 -14.42 17.93 3.00
N GLU A 79 -15.20 17.68 1.95
CA GLU A 79 -16.07 16.49 1.82
C GLU A 79 -15.30 15.22 1.43
N LEU A 80 -14.04 15.35 1.05
CA LEU A 80 -13.19 14.23 0.65
C LEU A 80 -12.46 13.64 1.87
N PRO A 81 -12.24 12.32 1.90
CA PRO A 81 -11.41 11.66 2.92
C PRO A 81 -10.02 12.28 3.04
N MET A 82 -9.34 12.06 4.17
CA MET A 82 -7.98 12.61 4.39
C MET A 82 -6.95 12.06 3.39
N LEU A 83 -7.03 10.77 3.04
CA LEU A 83 -6.15 10.19 2.02
C LEU A 83 -6.58 10.66 0.63
N ARG A 84 -5.73 11.48 0.03
CA ARG A 84 -5.96 12.11 -1.26
C ARG A 84 -4.68 12.01 -2.06
N TYR A 85 -4.79 11.67 -3.33
CA TYR A 85 -3.66 11.55 -4.23
C TYR A 85 -4.08 11.92 -5.64
N MET A 86 -3.10 12.25 -6.47
CA MET A 86 -3.32 12.49 -7.90
C MET A 86 -2.43 11.57 -8.72
N ILE A 87 -2.98 10.99 -9.79
CA ILE A 87 -2.20 10.29 -10.81
C ILE A 87 -2.19 11.16 -12.08
N VAL A 88 -1.01 11.60 -12.50
CA VAL A 88 -0.78 12.40 -13.71
C VAL A 88 -0.18 11.52 -14.79
N ILE A 89 -0.72 11.62 -16.01
CA ILE A 89 -0.17 10.89 -17.15
C ILE A 89 0.08 11.86 -18.29
N SER A 90 1.34 11.97 -18.71
CA SER A 90 1.75 12.95 -19.70
C SER A 90 3.10 12.59 -20.33
N ASP A 91 3.44 13.23 -21.45
CA ASP A 91 4.82 13.26 -21.96
C ASP A 91 5.66 14.40 -21.34
N GLY A 92 5.08 15.12 -20.38
CA GLY A 92 5.71 16.18 -19.58
C GLY A 92 5.77 17.53 -20.28
N LYS A 93 5.40 17.61 -21.56
CA LYS A 93 5.40 18.87 -22.29
C LYS A 93 4.23 19.73 -21.84
N ASN A 94 4.52 20.99 -21.54
CA ASN A 94 3.52 22.02 -21.29
C ASN A 94 3.71 23.17 -22.28
N GLU A 95 2.62 23.58 -22.91
CA GLU A 95 2.56 24.72 -23.85
C GLU A 95 1.53 25.77 -23.39
N GLY A 96 0.74 25.46 -22.36
CA GLY A 96 -0.18 26.39 -21.75
C GLY A 96 0.51 27.50 -20.97
N VAL A 97 -0.09 28.68 -21.00
CA VAL A 97 0.30 29.85 -20.20
C VAL A 97 -0.58 29.97 -18.95
N GLY A 98 -0.08 30.68 -17.93
CA GLY A 98 -0.85 31.04 -16.72
C GLY A 98 -0.71 30.09 -15.52
N PHE A 99 -0.18 28.88 -15.71
CA PHE A 99 0.18 27.96 -14.61
C PHE A 99 1.55 27.36 -14.86
N THR A 100 2.37 27.34 -13.81
CA THR A 100 3.72 26.79 -13.83
C THR A 100 3.79 25.45 -13.10
N LEU A 101 4.94 24.78 -13.22
CA LEU A 101 5.24 23.58 -12.44
C LEU A 101 5.24 23.88 -10.94
N ASP A 102 5.82 25.02 -10.54
CA ASP A 102 5.97 25.38 -9.14
C ASP A 102 4.61 25.69 -8.50
N ASP A 103 3.69 26.35 -9.21
CA ASP A 103 2.31 26.57 -8.74
C ASP A 103 1.59 25.25 -8.39
N ALA A 104 1.80 24.22 -9.21
CA ALA A 104 1.24 22.89 -8.99
C ALA A 104 1.88 22.19 -7.79
N ILE A 105 3.22 22.28 -7.64
CA ILE A 105 3.95 21.69 -6.50
C ILE A 105 3.52 22.37 -5.19
N GLU A 106 3.50 23.70 -5.16
CA GLU A 106 3.12 24.48 -3.97
C GLU A 106 1.69 24.18 -3.55
N LYS A 107 0.75 24.13 -4.51
CA LYS A 107 -0.64 23.78 -4.21
C LYS A 107 -0.75 22.38 -3.62
N ALA A 108 -0.08 21.40 -4.22
CA ALA A 108 -0.10 20.01 -3.77
C ALA A 108 0.49 19.84 -2.36
N GLN A 109 1.61 20.49 -2.07
CA GLN A 109 2.22 20.51 -0.74
C GLN A 109 1.30 21.17 0.29
N LYS A 110 0.68 22.30 -0.06
CA LYS A 110 -0.23 23.02 0.84
C LYS A 110 -1.43 22.16 1.29
N ILE A 111 -1.93 21.30 0.41
CA ILE A 111 -3.07 20.41 0.70
C ILE A 111 -2.64 18.98 1.05
N ASN A 112 -1.34 18.73 1.21
CA ASN A 112 -0.74 17.42 1.51
C ASN A 112 -1.16 16.30 0.54
N VAL A 113 -1.24 16.60 -0.76
CA VAL A 113 -1.60 15.64 -1.81
C VAL A 113 -0.36 15.17 -2.57
N PRO A 114 0.08 13.92 -2.42
CA PRO A 114 1.11 13.35 -3.28
C PRO A 114 0.64 13.19 -4.73
N ILE A 115 1.53 13.55 -5.66
CA ILE A 115 1.30 13.39 -7.10
C ILE A 115 2.16 12.25 -7.64
N TYR A 116 1.52 11.20 -8.12
CA TYR A 116 2.15 10.10 -8.85
C TYR A 116 2.13 10.39 -10.34
N SER A 117 3.25 10.29 -11.03
CA SER A 117 3.32 10.62 -12.46
C SER A 117 3.75 9.44 -13.32
N MET A 118 3.04 9.20 -14.42
CA MET A 118 3.45 8.29 -15.49
C MET A 118 3.91 9.08 -16.70
N GLY A 119 5.20 8.97 -17.01
CA GLY A 119 5.82 9.68 -18.13
C GLY A 119 6.06 8.77 -19.33
N PHE A 120 5.65 9.17 -20.53
CA PHE A 120 5.96 8.44 -21.77
C PHE A 120 6.56 9.37 -22.83
N VAL A 121 7.43 8.83 -23.68
CA VAL A 121 8.05 9.62 -24.76
C VAL A 121 7.25 9.48 -26.04
N THR A 122 6.62 10.56 -26.50
CA THR A 122 5.93 10.59 -27.81
C THR A 122 6.88 10.81 -28.98
N ARG A 123 7.94 11.61 -28.77
CA ARG A 123 9.01 11.94 -29.70
C ARG A 123 10.32 12.01 -28.93
N LYS A 124 11.45 11.58 -29.49
CA LYS A 124 12.77 11.63 -28.80
C LYS A 124 13.09 13.00 -28.21
N SER A 125 12.72 14.09 -28.90
CA SER A 125 12.87 15.47 -28.45
C SER A 125 12.14 15.80 -27.14
N ASN A 126 11.09 15.05 -26.79
CA ASN A 126 10.26 15.30 -25.61
C ASN A 126 10.81 14.59 -24.36
N ALA A 127 11.85 13.76 -24.47
CA ALA A 127 12.38 13.02 -23.33
C ALA A 127 12.83 13.94 -22.18
N LYS A 128 13.35 15.13 -22.49
CA LYS A 128 13.74 16.14 -21.49
C LYS A 128 12.58 16.65 -20.63
N TYR A 129 11.35 16.59 -21.14
CA TYR A 129 10.19 17.09 -20.40
C TYR A 129 9.73 16.13 -19.30
N LEU A 130 10.21 14.88 -19.32
CA LEU A 130 9.94 13.90 -18.27
C LEU A 130 10.53 14.33 -16.92
N ASP A 131 11.61 15.12 -16.92
CA ASP A 131 12.22 15.64 -15.69
C ASP A 131 11.26 16.52 -14.89
N TYR A 132 10.32 17.20 -15.56
CA TYR A 132 9.28 17.95 -14.88
C TYR A 132 8.31 17.05 -14.11
N LEU A 133 7.97 15.87 -14.65
CA LEU A 133 7.13 14.88 -13.97
C LEU A 133 7.86 14.20 -12.81
N ILE A 134 9.17 13.96 -12.97
CA ILE A 134 10.03 13.45 -11.89
C ILE A 134 10.09 14.47 -10.75
N ARG A 135 10.34 15.75 -11.07
CA ARG A 135 10.38 16.83 -10.09
C ARG A 135 9.03 17.01 -9.39
N LEU A 136 7.92 17.02 -10.13
CA LEU A 136 6.57 17.12 -9.59
C LEU A 136 6.30 16.01 -8.55
N SER A 137 6.59 14.77 -8.91
CA SER A 137 6.29 13.62 -8.04
C SER A 137 7.17 13.63 -6.79
N SER A 138 8.49 13.83 -6.96
CA SER A 138 9.43 13.84 -5.85
C SER A 138 9.20 14.99 -4.86
N LYS A 139 8.82 16.19 -5.34
CA LYS A 139 8.56 17.34 -4.47
C LYS A 139 7.23 17.26 -3.72
N THR A 140 6.28 16.47 -4.20
CA THR A 140 4.95 16.31 -3.57
C THR A 140 4.83 15.04 -2.73
N GLY A 141 5.86 14.18 -2.70
CA GLY A 141 5.84 12.92 -1.96
C GLY A 141 5.22 11.75 -2.72
N GLY A 142 4.96 11.90 -4.02
CA GLY A 142 4.56 10.80 -4.90
C GLY A 142 5.74 10.16 -5.62
N GLU A 143 5.43 9.31 -6.60
CA GLU A 143 6.44 8.59 -7.37
C GLU A 143 6.27 8.76 -8.88
N TYR A 144 7.40 8.71 -9.58
CA TYR A 144 7.44 8.74 -11.03
C TYR A 144 7.66 7.34 -11.60
N GLN A 145 6.92 6.99 -12.65
CA GLN A 145 7.11 5.78 -13.43
C GLN A 145 7.26 6.14 -14.91
N LYS A 146 8.38 5.73 -15.51
CA LYS A 146 8.56 5.83 -16.96
C LYS A 146 7.83 4.68 -17.65
N ILE A 147 7.09 5.01 -18.70
CA ILE A 147 6.36 4.09 -19.57
C ILE A 147 7.12 4.00 -20.89
N ASN A 148 7.66 2.82 -21.18
CA ASN A 148 8.43 2.59 -22.41
C ASN A 148 7.52 2.04 -23.51
N HIS A 149 6.56 1.18 -23.15
CA HIS A 149 5.59 0.56 -24.05
C HIS A 149 4.16 0.81 -23.56
N SER A 150 3.18 0.74 -24.47
CA SER A 150 1.76 0.91 -24.14
C SER A 150 1.29 -0.09 -23.09
N ASP A 151 1.89 -1.27 -23.05
CA ASP A 151 1.44 -2.36 -22.18
C ASP A 151 1.94 -2.16 -20.74
N ASP A 152 2.92 -1.26 -20.54
CA ASP A 152 3.44 -0.90 -19.22
C ASP A 152 2.48 0.00 -18.42
N PHE A 153 1.44 0.57 -19.06
CA PHE A 153 0.47 1.41 -18.34
C PHE A 153 -0.25 0.60 -17.26
N GLN A 154 -0.72 -0.61 -17.58
CA GLN A 154 -1.48 -1.43 -16.63
C GLN A 154 -0.65 -1.78 -15.39
N SER A 155 0.62 -2.16 -15.60
CA SER A 155 1.53 -2.48 -14.49
C SER A 155 1.89 -1.25 -13.66
N ALA A 156 2.07 -0.08 -14.28
CA ALA A 156 2.32 1.18 -13.59
C ALA A 156 1.13 1.62 -12.73
N TYR A 157 -0.09 1.54 -13.27
CA TYR A 157 -1.32 1.83 -12.52
C TYR A 157 -1.48 0.91 -11.32
N ARG A 158 -1.29 -0.40 -11.51
CA ARG A 158 -1.35 -1.37 -10.42
C ARG A 158 -0.32 -1.05 -9.33
N LYS A 159 0.92 -0.74 -9.72
CA LYS A 159 1.99 -0.36 -8.77
C LYS A 159 1.62 0.88 -7.95
N PHE A 160 1.04 1.90 -8.58
CA PHE A 160 0.57 3.09 -7.85
C PHE A 160 -0.63 2.77 -6.96
N GLY A 161 -1.63 2.04 -7.48
CA GLY A 161 -2.81 1.62 -6.72
C GLY A 161 -2.44 0.88 -5.44
N ILE A 162 -1.54 -0.10 -5.52
CA ILE A 162 -1.00 -0.83 -4.36
C ILE A 162 -0.38 0.12 -3.34
N LYS A 163 0.47 1.05 -3.78
CA LYS A 163 1.14 1.99 -2.87
C LYS A 163 0.16 2.93 -2.19
N ILE A 164 -0.79 3.45 -2.95
CA ILE A 164 -1.85 4.35 -2.48
C ILE A 164 -2.72 3.64 -1.45
N GLN A 165 -3.15 2.41 -1.75
CA GLN A 165 -3.97 1.62 -0.85
C GLN A 165 -3.16 1.30 0.42
N ASN A 166 -1.88 0.97 0.32
CA ASN A 166 -1.05 0.65 1.49
C ASN A 166 -0.57 1.88 2.29
N GLN A 167 -1.25 3.03 2.18
CA GLN A 167 -1.08 4.18 3.07
C GLN A 167 -2.00 4.09 4.28
N TYR A 168 -1.46 4.47 5.44
CA TYR A 168 -2.20 4.56 6.70
C TYR A 168 -2.26 6.02 7.14
N VAL A 169 -3.44 6.48 7.57
CA VAL A 169 -3.58 7.72 8.34
C VAL A 169 -3.56 7.33 9.80
N ILE A 170 -2.67 7.96 10.56
CA ILE A 170 -2.59 7.79 12.01
C ILE A 170 -3.00 9.13 12.62
N ASP A 171 -4.20 9.17 13.16
CA ASP A 171 -4.67 10.27 14.00
C ASP A 171 -4.39 9.91 15.45
N PHE A 172 -3.75 10.83 16.17
CA PHE A 172 -3.48 10.68 17.60
C PHE A 172 -3.59 12.04 18.29
N LEU A 173 -3.95 12.01 19.56
CA LEU A 173 -3.84 13.18 20.42
C LEU A 173 -2.43 13.18 21.01
N SER A 174 -1.73 14.31 20.86
CA SER A 174 -0.42 14.49 21.45
C SER A 174 -0.56 15.12 22.83
N ASP A 175 0.20 14.61 23.80
CA ASP A 175 0.34 15.22 25.13
C ASP A 175 1.37 16.37 25.13
N VAL A 176 1.97 16.66 23.97
CA VAL A 176 2.89 17.80 23.81
C VAL A 176 2.13 19.09 24.07
N GLU A 177 2.63 19.89 25.02
CA GLU A 177 2.04 21.19 25.27
C GLU A 177 2.23 22.10 24.06
N GLY A 178 1.19 22.88 23.74
CA GLY A 178 1.27 23.93 22.74
C GLY A 178 2.19 25.06 23.19
N ASP A 179 3.49 24.89 22.98
CA ASP A 179 4.59 25.76 23.45
C ASP A 179 5.18 26.65 22.35
N GLY A 180 4.72 26.52 21.11
CA GLY A 180 5.24 27.27 19.97
C GLY A 180 6.59 26.77 19.46
N GLU A 181 7.13 25.70 20.04
CA GLU A 181 8.44 25.17 19.72
C GLU A 181 8.36 24.05 18.69
N ASN A 182 9.51 23.72 18.11
CA ASN A 182 9.62 22.66 17.12
C ASN A 182 9.80 21.29 17.80
N HIS A 183 8.87 20.38 17.53
CA HIS A 183 8.84 19.02 18.04
C HIS A 183 9.11 18.01 16.93
N ILE A 184 9.58 16.83 17.33
CA ILE A 184 9.85 15.72 16.43
C ILE A 184 8.88 14.59 16.77
N LEU A 185 8.00 14.26 15.83
CA LEU A 185 7.20 13.05 15.84
C LEU A 185 7.98 11.92 15.20
N GLU A 186 8.24 10.84 15.93
CA GLU A 186 8.75 9.60 15.36
C GLU A 186 7.69 8.50 15.40
N ILE A 187 7.46 7.85 14.28
CA ILE A 187 6.58 6.68 14.20
C ILE A 187 7.48 5.46 14.15
N HIS A 188 7.26 4.54 15.09
CA HIS A 188 7.98 3.29 15.19
C HIS A 188 7.01 2.13 15.00
N TYR A 189 7.42 1.14 14.22
CA TYR A 189 6.70 -0.10 13.96
C TYR A 189 7.47 -1.25 14.61
N MET A 190 6.77 -2.11 15.35
CA MET A 190 7.35 -3.28 16.00
C MET A 190 6.89 -4.58 15.33
N PRO A 191 7.56 -5.05 14.26
CA PRO A 191 7.35 -6.39 13.76
C PRO A 191 7.98 -7.40 14.73
N GLY A 192 7.17 -8.10 15.51
CA GLY A 192 7.64 -9.00 16.56
C GLY A 192 8.18 -8.22 17.77
N LEU A 193 9.47 -8.42 18.11
CA LEU A 193 10.12 -7.78 19.27
C LEU A 193 11.16 -6.71 18.88
N GLN A 194 11.30 -6.38 17.60
CA GLN A 194 12.26 -5.36 17.15
C GLN A 194 11.56 -4.04 16.84
N LEU A 195 12.05 -2.95 17.42
CA LEU A 195 11.49 -1.62 17.26
C LEU A 195 12.16 -0.92 16.07
N LYS A 196 11.39 -0.64 15.02
CA LYS A 196 11.89 -0.02 13.78
C LYS A 196 11.23 1.33 13.55
N ARG A 197 12.00 2.41 13.52
CA ARG A 197 11.49 3.73 13.11
C ARG A 197 11.11 3.72 11.63
N ILE A 198 9.84 4.02 11.34
CA ILE A 198 9.27 4.05 9.99
C ILE A 198 9.00 5.47 9.48
N ALA A 199 8.84 6.45 10.36
CA ALA A 199 8.74 7.85 9.98
C ALA A 199 9.33 8.78 11.04
N ARG A 200 9.75 9.97 10.61
CA ARG A 200 10.20 11.08 11.46
C ARG A 200 9.72 12.38 10.84
N HIS A 201 8.92 13.14 11.57
CA HIS A 201 8.32 14.39 11.11
C HIS A 201 8.59 15.51 12.12
N SER A 202 8.83 16.72 11.64
CA SER A 202 9.02 17.90 12.48
C SER A 202 7.76 18.74 12.42
N PHE A 203 7.23 19.18 13.55
CA PHE A 203 6.05 20.04 13.61
C PHE A 203 6.21 21.09 14.70
N ILE A 204 5.59 22.26 14.51
CA ILE A 204 5.54 23.30 15.55
C ILE A 204 4.24 23.11 16.33
N ALA A 205 4.33 22.89 17.64
CA ALA A 205 3.14 22.79 18.48
C ALA A 205 2.55 24.19 18.65
N PRO A 206 1.29 24.44 18.25
CA PRO A 206 0.74 25.79 18.29
C PRO A 206 0.60 26.28 19.74
N ASN A 207 1.07 27.50 20.03
CA ASN A 207 0.90 28.11 21.35
C ASN A 207 -0.55 27.99 21.86
N LYS A 208 -0.74 27.61 23.14
CA LYS A 208 -2.08 27.54 23.78
C LYS A 208 -2.93 28.80 23.54
N ILE A 209 -2.29 29.97 23.42
CA ILE A 209 -2.94 31.26 23.11
C ILE A 209 -3.43 31.33 21.65
N ASN A 210 -2.66 30.80 20.70
CA ASN A 210 -3.02 30.80 19.27
C ASN A 210 -4.12 29.80 18.93
N ALA A 211 -4.23 28.67 19.64
CA ALA A 211 -5.28 27.67 19.42
C ALA A 211 -6.69 28.21 19.78
N LEU A 212 -6.80 29.03 20.84
CA LEU A 212 -8.04 29.67 21.26
C LEU A 212 -8.34 30.99 20.50
N GLN A 213 -7.31 31.66 19.96
CA GLN A 213 -7.52 32.80 19.05
C GLN A 213 -7.98 32.35 17.66
N LYS A 214 -7.52 31.20 17.14
CA LYS A 214 -7.91 30.73 15.79
C LYS A 214 -9.38 30.32 15.68
N SER A 215 -10.03 29.97 16.80
CA SER A 215 -11.49 29.77 16.85
C SER A 215 -12.29 31.06 17.05
N THR A 216 -11.63 32.20 17.32
CA THR A 216 -12.29 33.45 17.76
C THR A 216 -12.02 34.63 16.83
N PHE A 217 -11.09 34.52 15.88
CA PHE A 217 -10.73 35.58 14.93
C PHE A 217 -11.15 35.28 13.49
N GLU A 218 -12.42 34.93 13.28
CA GLU A 218 -13.17 35.50 12.16
C GLU A 218 -13.85 36.76 12.69
N LYS A 219 -13.18 37.92 12.59
CA LYS A 219 -13.73 39.30 12.45
C LYS A 219 -12.75 40.38 12.94
N THR A 220 -12.16 41.07 11.95
CA THR A 220 -11.81 42.51 11.95
C THR A 220 -10.46 43.00 12.52
N ALA A 221 -9.66 43.53 11.59
CA ALA A 221 -8.84 44.77 11.57
C ALA A 221 -7.58 44.97 12.44
N SER A 222 -6.49 45.26 11.70
CA SER A 222 -5.42 46.28 11.85
C SER A 222 -5.14 46.99 13.19
N VAL A 223 -3.86 47.07 13.60
CA VAL A 223 -2.96 48.26 13.70
C VAL A 223 -1.65 47.89 14.45
N GLU A 224 -0.62 48.72 14.22
CA GLU A 224 0.82 48.67 14.49
C GLU A 224 1.38 48.60 15.95
N GLU A 225 2.69 48.32 15.99
CA GLU A 225 3.76 48.70 16.96
C GLU A 225 3.90 48.04 18.35
N ALA A 226 5.03 47.35 18.59
CA ALA A 226 6.20 47.90 19.30
C ALA A 226 7.26 46.81 19.66
N VAL A 227 8.52 47.25 19.67
CA VAL A 227 9.81 46.56 19.84
C VAL A 227 10.09 46.16 21.30
N THR A 228 10.86 45.08 21.56
CA THR A 228 12.02 45.04 22.50
C THR A 228 12.88 43.78 22.29
N ILE A 229 14.20 43.99 22.22
CA ILE A 229 15.29 43.01 22.07
C ILE A 229 15.84 42.64 23.45
N SER A 230 16.24 41.38 23.67
CA SER A 230 17.41 41.05 24.52
C SER A 230 18.05 39.72 24.14
N THR A 231 19.37 39.78 23.97
CA THR A 231 20.31 38.73 23.56
C THR A 231 21.18 38.28 24.73
N VAL A 232 21.54 36.99 24.86
CA VAL A 232 22.86 36.52 25.38
C VAL A 232 23.20 35.13 24.80
N ALA A 233 24.42 34.98 24.26
CA ALA A 233 25.09 33.72 23.86
C ALA A 233 26.07 33.27 24.99
N THR A 234 26.54 32.02 25.18
CA THR A 234 27.45 31.22 24.32
C THR A 234 27.71 29.78 24.89
N THR A 235 27.77 28.78 24.00
CA THR A 235 28.62 27.54 23.77
C THR A 235 29.61 26.93 24.83
N PRO A 236 30.30 25.77 24.57
CA PRO A 236 29.87 24.38 24.33
C PRO A 236 30.67 23.31 25.17
N VAL A 237 30.35 22.00 25.06
CA VAL A 237 31.06 20.86 25.72
C VAL A 237 31.57 19.82 24.71
N ASN A 238 32.79 19.29 24.93
CA ASN A 238 33.46 18.22 24.17
C ASN A 238 33.81 17.01 25.08
N SER A 239 34.44 15.98 24.51
CA SER A 239 34.12 14.54 24.57
C SER A 239 35.11 13.58 25.30
N THR A 240 34.76 12.27 25.27
CA THR A 240 35.54 11.00 25.46
C THR A 240 35.51 10.37 26.87
N LYS A 241 35.53 9.04 27.14
CA LYS A 241 36.08 7.83 26.46
C LYS A 241 35.68 6.55 27.24
N HIS A 242 35.48 5.35 26.64
CA HIS A 242 35.97 4.05 27.18
C HIS A 242 35.69 2.82 26.29
N GLU A 243 36.71 1.96 26.14
CA GLU A 243 36.69 0.59 25.61
C GLU A 243 37.18 -0.37 26.72
N ALA A 244 36.61 -1.60 26.75
CA ALA A 244 37.30 -2.90 26.87
C ALA A 244 36.38 -3.98 27.51
N HIS A 245 36.09 -5.08 26.80
CA HIS A 245 35.97 -6.46 27.34
C HIS A 245 35.54 -7.46 26.25
N LEU A 246 36.48 -8.24 25.68
CA LEU A 246 36.17 -9.38 24.80
C LEU A 246 37.28 -10.45 24.92
N SER A 247 37.21 -11.32 25.93
CA SER A 247 38.04 -12.54 25.94
C SER A 247 37.46 -13.76 26.69
N ALA A 248 36.19 -13.74 27.11
CA ALA A 248 35.64 -14.82 27.96
C ALA A 248 34.72 -15.85 27.23
N MET A 249 34.47 -15.73 25.93
CA MET A 249 33.37 -16.47 25.27
C MET A 249 33.68 -17.86 24.69
N PHE A 250 34.92 -18.37 24.73
CA PHE A 250 35.32 -19.53 23.91
C PHE A 250 35.35 -20.91 24.60
N GLN A 251 34.88 -21.07 25.83
CA GLN A 251 35.05 -22.34 26.58
C GLN A 251 33.86 -23.34 26.55
N HIS A 252 32.67 -22.97 26.06
CA HIS A 252 31.45 -23.82 26.21
C HIS A 252 30.91 -24.49 24.93
N LEU A 253 31.66 -24.47 23.83
CA LEU A 253 31.18 -24.90 22.51
C LEU A 253 30.77 -26.40 22.37
N PRO A 254 31.39 -27.41 23.03
CA PRO A 254 31.06 -28.82 22.76
C PRO A 254 29.79 -29.34 23.46
N LEU A 255 29.36 -28.73 24.57
CA LEU A 255 28.15 -29.12 25.32
C LEU A 255 26.85 -28.75 24.59
N ILE A 256 26.88 -27.69 23.80
CA ILE A 256 25.73 -27.23 23.00
C ILE A 256 25.44 -28.21 21.85
N GLY A 257 26.48 -28.84 21.30
CA GLY A 257 26.35 -29.76 20.17
C GLY A 257 25.62 -31.06 20.52
N THR A 258 25.83 -31.62 21.71
CA THR A 258 25.20 -32.88 22.13
C THR A 258 23.71 -32.71 22.45
N LEU A 259 23.32 -31.56 23.01
CA LEU A 259 21.92 -31.22 23.31
C LEU A 259 21.08 -31.08 22.02
N LEU A 260 21.67 -30.51 20.97
CA LEU A 260 21.02 -30.36 19.66
C LEU A 260 20.73 -31.70 18.97
N LEU A 261 21.61 -32.69 19.13
CA LEU A 261 21.44 -34.01 18.53
C LEU A 261 20.27 -34.80 19.17
N LEU A 262 20.10 -34.70 20.49
CA LEU A 262 19.02 -35.39 21.20
C LEU A 262 17.63 -34.81 20.87
N LEU A 263 17.54 -33.48 20.68
CA LEU A 263 16.31 -32.81 20.25
C LEU A 263 15.84 -33.25 18.85
N LEU A 264 16.78 -33.53 17.94
CA LEU A 264 16.46 -34.00 16.59
C LEU A 264 15.85 -35.41 16.60
N LEU A 265 16.36 -36.30 17.45
CA LEU A 265 15.87 -37.69 17.54
C LEU A 265 14.46 -37.76 18.14
N SER A 266 14.13 -36.94 19.14
CA SER A 266 12.78 -36.92 19.73
C SER A 266 11.71 -36.38 18.78
N SER A 267 12.07 -35.42 17.92
CA SER A 267 11.13 -34.85 16.93
C SER A 267 10.72 -35.86 15.87
N PHE A 268 11.57 -36.83 15.55
CA PHE A 268 11.30 -37.86 14.54
C PHE A 268 10.26 -38.88 15.02
N LEU A 269 10.29 -39.24 16.31
CA LEU A 269 9.36 -40.20 16.90
C LEU A 269 7.92 -39.67 16.94
N VAL A 270 7.75 -38.38 17.25
CA VAL A 270 6.42 -37.72 17.31
C VAL A 270 5.78 -37.64 15.92
N TRP A 271 6.58 -37.34 14.90
CA TRP A 271 6.12 -37.30 13.51
C TRP A 271 5.58 -38.67 13.02
N PHE A 272 6.23 -39.77 13.42
CA PHE A 272 5.83 -41.13 13.03
C PHE A 272 4.46 -41.54 13.60
N ILE A 273 4.13 -41.10 14.82
CA ILE A 273 2.86 -41.46 15.50
C ILE A 273 1.65 -40.76 14.88
N ILE A 274 1.76 -39.47 14.52
CA ILE A 274 0.64 -38.67 13.97
C ILE A 274 0.19 -39.23 12.61
N ARG A 275 1.14 -39.68 11.80
CA ARG A 275 0.88 -40.18 10.45
C ARG A 275 0.13 -41.51 10.43
N TYR A 276 0.35 -42.37 11.42
CA TYR A 276 -0.30 -43.68 11.51
C TYR A 276 -1.80 -43.59 11.87
N HIS A 277 -2.26 -42.53 12.54
CA HIS A 277 -3.63 -42.43 13.06
C HIS A 277 -4.64 -41.72 12.12
N SER A 278 -4.17 -40.96 11.12
CA SER A 278 -5.05 -40.09 10.29
C SER A 278 -5.84 -40.82 9.19
N SER A 279 -5.60 -42.10 8.92
CA SER A 279 -6.22 -42.80 7.78
C SER A 279 -7.65 -43.31 8.01
N LYS A 280 -8.24 -43.12 9.21
CA LYS A 280 -9.48 -43.81 9.61
C LYS A 280 -10.76 -42.95 9.70
N LEU A 281 -10.75 -41.66 9.32
CA LEU A 281 -11.87 -40.72 9.64
C LEU A 281 -12.62 -40.07 8.46
N ASN A 282 -12.38 -40.48 7.20
CA ASN A 282 -12.85 -39.70 6.03
C ASN A 282 -14.24 -40.09 5.46
N THR A 283 -15.09 -40.80 6.22
CA THR A 283 -16.35 -41.38 5.68
C THR A 283 -17.61 -40.54 6.00
N ASP A 284 -17.59 -39.68 7.02
CA ASP A 284 -18.80 -38.98 7.51
C ASP A 284 -19.01 -37.56 6.95
N TYR A 285 -18.04 -37.00 6.21
CA TYR A 285 -18.06 -35.59 5.78
C TYR A 285 -19.05 -35.29 4.64
N ASN A 286 -19.41 -36.31 3.83
CA ASN A 286 -20.21 -36.12 2.62
C ASN A 286 -21.73 -35.95 2.86
N GLN A 287 -22.21 -35.93 4.11
CA GLN A 287 -23.62 -35.75 4.41
C GLN A 287 -24.03 -34.32 4.83
N LEU A 288 -23.10 -33.41 5.17
CA LEU A 288 -23.47 -32.08 5.70
C LEU A 288 -23.68 -30.97 4.64
N ASN A 289 -23.18 -31.12 3.41
CA ASN A 289 -23.14 -30.03 2.42
C ASN A 289 -24.41 -29.87 1.56
N LYS A 290 -25.55 -30.46 1.92
CA LYS A 290 -26.77 -30.41 1.09
C LYS A 290 -27.81 -29.34 1.49
N THR A 291 -27.54 -28.50 2.48
CA THR A 291 -28.55 -27.59 3.04
C THR A 291 -27.97 -26.32 3.65
N THR A 292 -27.47 -25.38 2.84
CA THR A 292 -27.45 -23.93 3.13
C THR A 292 -27.23 -23.15 1.83
N GLY A 293 -28.12 -22.19 1.56
CA GLY A 293 -28.15 -21.41 0.32
C GLY A 293 -26.93 -20.52 0.09
N THR A 294 -26.69 -20.23 -1.18
CA THR A 294 -25.66 -19.33 -1.72
C THR A 294 -25.88 -17.87 -1.30
N PRO A 295 -24.89 -17.19 -0.69
CA PRO A 295 -24.88 -15.74 -0.61
C PRO A 295 -24.48 -15.09 -1.95
N GLN A 296 -25.03 -13.91 -2.19
CA GLN A 296 -24.90 -13.05 -3.37
C GLN A 296 -23.45 -12.75 -3.80
N SER A 297 -23.29 -12.59 -5.12
CA SER A 297 -22.06 -12.25 -5.87
C SER A 297 -21.23 -11.11 -5.27
N GLU A 298 -20.19 -11.46 -4.52
CA GLU A 298 -19.13 -10.55 -4.09
C GLU A 298 -18.07 -10.39 -5.20
N ASN A 299 -17.64 -9.16 -5.46
CA ASN A 299 -16.68 -8.79 -6.50
C ASN A 299 -15.25 -9.03 -5.97
N TYR A 300 -14.62 -10.12 -6.39
CA TYR A 300 -13.24 -10.47 -6.06
C TYR A 300 -12.50 -10.81 -7.37
N ASP A 301 -11.26 -10.34 -7.49
CA ASP A 301 -10.43 -10.58 -8.67
C ASP A 301 -9.64 -11.89 -8.58
N LEU A 302 -9.31 -12.31 -7.35
CA LEU A 302 -8.50 -13.49 -7.08
C LEU A 302 -9.30 -14.56 -6.35
N GLU A 303 -9.00 -15.80 -6.68
CA GLU A 303 -9.48 -16.99 -6.00
C GLU A 303 -8.29 -17.82 -5.54
N LEU A 304 -8.47 -18.48 -4.39
CA LEU A 304 -7.60 -19.56 -3.97
C LEU A 304 -8.26 -20.87 -4.39
N PHE A 305 -7.68 -21.55 -5.36
CA PHE A 305 -8.12 -22.87 -5.80
C PHE A 305 -7.31 -23.97 -5.10
N ILE A 306 -7.96 -24.87 -4.38
CA ILE A 306 -7.32 -25.98 -3.67
C ILE A 306 -7.56 -27.26 -4.46
N ALA A 307 -6.53 -27.76 -5.13
CA ALA A 307 -6.65 -28.84 -6.12
C ALA A 307 -7.19 -30.14 -5.53
N GLU A 308 -6.75 -30.53 -4.34
CA GLU A 308 -7.11 -31.80 -3.71
C GLU A 308 -8.53 -31.79 -3.13
N LEU A 309 -9.13 -30.60 -2.96
CA LEU A 309 -10.49 -30.44 -2.44
C LEU A 309 -11.48 -30.02 -3.52
N ASP A 310 -11.01 -29.73 -4.74
CA ASP A 310 -11.75 -29.03 -5.79
C ASP A 310 -12.51 -27.80 -5.25
N LEU A 311 -11.86 -27.11 -4.30
CA LEU A 311 -12.47 -26.02 -3.55
C LEU A 311 -11.96 -24.68 -4.08
N ILE A 312 -12.89 -23.76 -4.31
CA ILE A 312 -12.60 -22.39 -4.68
C ILE A 312 -12.95 -21.50 -3.50
N LYS A 313 -11.97 -20.76 -2.98
CA LYS A 313 -12.18 -19.75 -1.95
C LYS A 313 -12.02 -18.36 -2.55
N PRO A 314 -13.10 -17.56 -2.64
CA PRO A 314 -13.03 -16.14 -2.97
C PRO A 314 -12.08 -15.36 -2.06
N LEU A 315 -11.23 -14.52 -2.66
CA LEU A 315 -10.29 -13.68 -1.93
C LEU A 315 -10.71 -12.21 -2.05
N ILE A 316 -11.45 -11.72 -1.06
CA ILE A 316 -12.04 -10.37 -1.07
C ILE A 316 -11.18 -9.36 -0.30
N SER A 317 -11.06 -9.50 1.03
CA SER A 317 -10.11 -8.78 1.88
C SER A 317 -10.18 -9.34 3.31
N GLY A 318 -9.14 -9.13 4.10
CA GLY A 318 -9.03 -9.59 5.48
C GLY A 318 -8.12 -10.81 5.65
N ASN A 319 -8.29 -11.49 6.78
CA ASN A 319 -7.44 -12.59 7.21
C ASN A 319 -8.17 -13.93 7.06
N ILE A 320 -7.57 -14.85 6.31
CA ILE A 320 -8.01 -16.23 6.15
C ILE A 320 -7.00 -17.12 6.89
N ARG A 321 -7.39 -17.59 8.07
CA ARG A 321 -6.60 -18.61 8.78
C ARG A 321 -6.79 -19.96 8.12
N ILE A 322 -5.68 -20.63 7.87
CA ILE A 322 -5.58 -21.94 7.24
C ILE A 322 -4.99 -22.89 8.28
N GLY A 323 -5.64 -24.01 8.52
CA GLY A 323 -5.14 -24.96 9.51
C GLY A 323 -5.99 -26.21 9.62
N TYR A 324 -5.59 -27.09 10.52
CA TYR A 324 -6.25 -28.36 10.74
C TYR A 324 -7.51 -28.26 11.59
N TYR A 325 -7.54 -27.32 12.55
CA TYR A 325 -8.68 -27.14 13.45
C TYR A 325 -9.90 -26.55 12.73
N ASP A 326 -11.09 -26.89 13.20
CA ASP A 326 -12.36 -26.55 12.56
C ASP A 326 -12.77 -25.07 12.73
N ASP A 327 -12.05 -24.33 13.58
CA ASP A 327 -12.22 -22.89 13.81
C ASP A 327 -11.37 -22.02 12.85
N ASN A 328 -10.71 -22.64 11.87
CA ASN A 328 -10.03 -21.96 10.77
C ASN A 328 -10.99 -21.58 9.65
N HIS A 329 -10.69 -20.50 8.94
CA HIS A 329 -11.47 -20.04 7.78
C HIS A 329 -11.30 -20.97 6.56
N LEU A 330 -10.17 -21.67 6.46
CA LEU A 330 -9.89 -22.75 5.51
C LEU A 330 -9.32 -23.95 6.26
N VAL A 331 -10.11 -25.01 6.36
CA VAL A 331 -9.75 -26.23 7.08
C VAL A 331 -9.09 -27.23 6.13
N LEU A 332 -7.83 -27.58 6.40
CA LEU A 332 -7.06 -28.55 5.61
C LEU A 332 -6.77 -29.79 6.48
N LYS A 333 -7.49 -30.88 6.22
CA LYS A 333 -7.44 -32.12 7.04
C LYS A 333 -6.30 -33.04 6.60
N ALA A 334 -5.06 -32.65 6.93
CA ALA A 334 -3.92 -33.55 6.85
C ALA A 334 -3.02 -33.43 8.08
N ASP A 335 -2.38 -34.54 8.45
CA ASP A 335 -1.42 -34.66 9.56
C ASP A 335 -0.25 -33.67 9.47
N THR A 336 0.12 -33.32 8.25
CA THR A 336 1.19 -32.38 7.94
C THR A 336 0.73 -30.92 8.03
N VAL A 337 -0.54 -30.67 8.32
CA VAL A 337 -1.11 -29.35 8.54
C VAL A 337 -1.23 -29.08 10.04
N SER A 338 -0.55 -28.06 10.57
CA SER A 338 -0.70 -27.62 11.96
C SER A 338 -2.10 -27.05 12.24
N GLY A 339 -2.51 -27.07 13.53
CA GLY A 339 -3.80 -26.58 14.01
C GLY A 339 -4.16 -25.17 13.51
N TYR A 340 -3.23 -24.23 13.65
CA TYR A 340 -3.22 -22.92 12.99
C TYR A 340 -1.94 -22.85 12.16
N HIS A 341 -2.00 -23.22 10.87
CA HIS A 341 -0.80 -23.44 10.06
C HIS A 341 -0.30 -22.16 9.42
N ALA A 342 -1.20 -21.45 8.76
CA ALA A 342 -0.86 -20.27 8.01
C ALA A 342 -1.99 -19.26 8.10
N GLU A 343 -1.67 -18.00 7.89
CA GLU A 343 -2.65 -16.95 7.68
C GLU A 343 -2.38 -16.31 6.34
N LEU A 344 -3.41 -16.31 5.48
CA LEU A 344 -3.47 -15.44 4.33
C LEU A 344 -4.05 -14.11 4.78
N SER A 345 -3.30 -13.04 4.64
CA SER A 345 -3.77 -11.68 4.88
C SER A 345 -3.68 -10.90 3.59
N GLY A 346 -4.77 -10.28 3.17
CA GLY A 346 -4.79 -9.52 1.93
C GLY A 346 -5.92 -8.51 1.86
N ASN A 347 -5.81 -7.61 0.89
CA ASN A 347 -6.77 -6.53 0.69
C ASN A 347 -7.57 -6.69 -0.63
N GLY A 348 -7.55 -7.90 -1.20
CA GLY A 348 -8.20 -8.24 -2.48
C GLY A 348 -7.27 -8.23 -3.68
N CYS A 349 -6.17 -7.48 -3.62
CA CYS A 349 -5.20 -7.37 -4.71
C CYS A 349 -3.81 -7.89 -4.34
N ASP A 350 -3.36 -7.67 -3.10
CA ASP A 350 -2.11 -8.21 -2.57
C ASP A 350 -2.40 -9.21 -1.46
N TRP A 351 -1.83 -10.40 -1.59
CA TRP A 351 -1.96 -11.45 -0.59
C TRP A 351 -0.59 -11.82 -0.06
N ILE A 352 -0.49 -11.86 1.25
CA ILE A 352 0.67 -12.38 1.96
C ILE A 352 0.23 -13.66 2.62
N ILE A 353 1.02 -14.71 2.46
CA ILE A 353 0.92 -15.88 3.31
C ILE A 353 1.96 -15.80 4.40
N LYS A 354 1.51 -15.94 5.65
CA LYS A 354 2.35 -16.04 6.83
C LYS A 354 2.26 -17.45 7.39
N ASP A 355 3.39 -18.05 7.68
CA ASP A 355 3.47 -19.28 8.46
C ASP A 355 3.29 -18.94 9.95
N LEU A 356 2.34 -19.58 10.62
CA LEU A 356 2.01 -19.30 12.03
C LEU A 356 2.84 -20.15 13.01
N GLY A 357 4.07 -20.50 12.61
CA GLY A 357 4.93 -21.44 13.36
C GLY A 357 4.53 -22.89 13.12
N SER A 358 4.06 -23.20 11.91
CA SER A 358 3.66 -24.54 11.54
C SER A 358 4.86 -25.49 11.46
N THR A 359 4.57 -26.77 11.67
CA THR A 359 5.60 -27.81 11.78
C THR A 359 6.29 -28.10 10.45
N ASN A 360 5.52 -28.19 9.37
CA ASN A 360 6.07 -28.50 8.03
C ASN A 360 6.39 -27.27 7.20
N GLY A 361 5.88 -26.12 7.65
CA GLY A 361 5.98 -24.83 7.01
C GLY A 361 5.26 -24.70 5.70
N VAL A 362 5.13 -23.46 5.28
CA VAL A 362 4.52 -23.09 4.01
C VAL A 362 5.58 -23.02 2.91
N ARG A 363 5.27 -23.55 1.72
CA ARG A 363 6.08 -23.36 0.51
C ARG A 363 5.34 -22.52 -0.51
N VAL A 364 6.04 -21.59 -1.15
CA VAL A 364 5.53 -20.82 -2.28
C VAL A 364 6.44 -21.09 -3.47
N ASN A 365 5.85 -21.55 -4.60
CA ASN A 365 6.57 -21.93 -5.81
C ASN A 365 7.73 -22.90 -5.55
N GLY A 366 7.50 -23.89 -4.67
CA GLY A 366 8.47 -24.91 -4.27
C GLY A 366 9.49 -24.47 -3.21
N LYS A 367 9.58 -23.17 -2.88
CA LYS A 367 10.52 -22.66 -1.87
C LYS A 367 9.82 -22.50 -0.52
N LYS A 368 10.42 -23.05 0.55
CA LYS A 368 9.92 -22.87 1.92
C LYS A 368 10.10 -21.40 2.33
N ILE A 369 9.05 -20.79 2.87
CA ILE A 369 9.10 -19.42 3.35
C ILE A 369 9.65 -19.39 4.78
N SER A 370 10.32 -18.30 5.17
CA SER A 370 10.93 -18.19 6.50
C SER A 370 9.92 -17.77 7.58
N ASP A 371 9.07 -16.79 7.25
CA ASP A 371 7.99 -16.28 8.12
C ASP A 371 6.77 -15.91 7.28
N SER A 372 6.97 -15.11 6.22
CA SER A 372 5.91 -14.70 5.30
C SER A 372 6.43 -14.55 3.86
N SER A 373 5.54 -14.69 2.89
CA SER A 373 5.82 -14.40 1.48
C SER A 373 4.65 -13.66 0.84
N LEU A 374 4.99 -12.66 0.02
CA LEU A 374 4.03 -12.06 -0.91
C LEU A 374 3.66 -13.10 -1.98
N LEU A 375 2.40 -13.10 -2.39
CA LEU A 375 1.83 -13.98 -3.40
C LEU A 375 1.38 -13.16 -4.61
N ASN A 376 1.69 -13.67 -5.80
CA ASN A 376 1.25 -13.15 -7.08
C ASN A 376 0.24 -14.11 -7.74
N GLU A 377 -0.41 -13.63 -8.79
CA GLU A 377 -1.21 -14.48 -9.67
C GLU A 377 -0.37 -15.63 -10.24
N ASN A 378 -0.94 -16.83 -10.24
CA ASN A 378 -0.33 -18.11 -10.63
C ASN A 378 0.71 -18.67 -9.64
N ASP A 379 0.90 -18.04 -8.47
CA ASP A 379 1.72 -18.64 -7.43
C ASP A 379 1.02 -19.88 -6.85
N MET A 380 1.81 -20.94 -6.69
CA MET A 380 1.40 -22.17 -6.04
C MET A 380 1.90 -22.18 -4.60
N ILE A 381 0.98 -22.26 -3.66
CA ILE A 381 1.22 -22.44 -2.24
C ILE A 381 1.07 -23.92 -1.92
N LYS A 382 2.06 -24.49 -1.22
CA LYS A 382 2.00 -25.86 -0.74
C LYS A 382 1.98 -25.89 0.78
N ILE A 383 0.93 -26.48 1.33
CA ILE A 383 0.70 -26.69 2.77
C ILE A 383 0.38 -28.17 2.98
N GLY A 384 1.32 -28.92 3.52
CA GLY A 384 1.19 -30.37 3.61
C GLY A 384 1.00 -31.00 2.22
N PRO A 385 -0.02 -31.86 2.01
CA PRO A 385 -0.31 -32.42 0.70
C PRO A 385 -1.08 -31.46 -0.21
N TYR A 386 -1.56 -30.32 0.31
CA TYR A 386 -2.45 -29.44 -0.43
C TYR A 386 -1.68 -28.45 -1.29
N GLU A 387 -2.10 -28.32 -2.54
CA GLU A 387 -1.64 -27.33 -3.50
C GLU A 387 -2.75 -26.30 -3.73
N LEU A 388 -2.48 -25.07 -3.29
CA LEU A 388 -3.39 -23.95 -3.38
C LEU A 388 -2.83 -22.98 -4.43
N PHE A 389 -3.62 -22.72 -5.45
CA PHE A 389 -3.23 -21.89 -6.58
C PHE A 389 -3.91 -20.53 -6.48
N MET A 390 -3.10 -19.48 -6.53
CA MET A 390 -3.58 -18.12 -6.72
C MET A 390 -3.96 -17.95 -8.19
N ARG A 391 -5.23 -17.67 -8.49
CA ARG A 391 -5.67 -17.45 -9.87
C ARG A 391 -6.64 -16.29 -9.97
N SER A 392 -6.70 -15.64 -11.13
CA SER A 392 -7.77 -14.70 -11.42
C SER A 392 -9.09 -15.42 -11.61
N LYS A 393 -10.19 -14.79 -11.19
CA LYS A 393 -11.54 -15.23 -11.50
C LYS A 393 -11.74 -15.15 -13.02
N THR A 394 -11.86 -16.30 -13.68
CA THR A 394 -12.09 -16.42 -15.15
C THR A 394 -13.50 -16.03 -15.57
#